data_AF-A0A4Q5NXN2-F1
#
_entry.id   AF-A0A4Q5NXN2-F1
#
_cell.length_a   1.000
_cell.length_b   1.000
_cell.length_c   1.000
_cell.angle_alpha   90.00
_cell.angle_beta   90.00
_cell.angle_gamma   90.00
#
_symmetry.space_group_name_H-M   'P 1'
#
loop_
_entity.id
_entity.type
_entity.pdbx_description
1 polymer ?
#
loop_
_entity_poly.entity_id
_entity_poly.type
_entity_poly.pdbx_seq_one_letter_code
_entity_poly.pdbx_strand_id
1 'polypeptide(L)'
;MMPNSLSGSAPSPAATSTAPANLGVDLAWVWKEVRKRVFIKLPFSLIVADALAAAVPITLEGETFVVGLSSREYVMAGALTSPAVKNTVENILRQAGGHHIHLEVIEGTTIADWEEMSVRRQKAQAALLAMAEQNADDHHFEDVLNQIVGEIRHRISEVHDRILPQVRAGLVLDIAPSLADAEDMLFGEHDCRESRRAMSRVIDRIAGFLEVPPVMLALEIERHRRTTGARGNKASGSAS
;
A
#
# COMPACT_ATOMS: atom_id res chain seq x y z
N MET A 1 54.93 -46.80 19.30
CA MET A 1 54.94 -45.53 20.07
C MET A 1 54.57 -44.40 19.13
N MET A 2 53.53 -43.65 19.51
CA MET A 2 53.04 -42.39 18.90
C MET A 2 54.14 -41.30 18.91
N PRO A 3 53.87 -40.05 18.48
CA PRO A 3 53.50 -39.55 17.13
C PRO A 3 54.40 -38.34 16.76
N ASN A 4 54.24 -37.71 15.59
CA ASN A 4 54.54 -36.28 15.52
C ASN A 4 53.62 -35.52 14.55
N SER A 5 53.25 -34.33 15.00
CA SER A 5 52.05 -33.58 14.66
C SER A 5 52.27 -32.53 13.57
N LEU A 6 51.13 -32.05 13.08
CA LEU A 6 50.86 -31.26 11.89
C LEU A 6 51.17 -29.74 11.99
N SER A 7 51.39 -29.19 10.80
CA SER A 7 50.90 -27.90 10.25
C SER A 7 51.33 -26.57 10.87
N GLY A 8 52.34 -25.98 10.24
CA GLY A 8 52.27 -24.72 9.47
C GLY A 8 51.22 -23.67 9.87
N SER A 9 51.68 -22.62 10.54
CA SER A 9 50.98 -21.35 10.71
C SER A 9 51.47 -20.36 9.66
N ALA A 10 50.56 -19.89 8.79
CA ALA A 10 50.77 -18.73 7.92
C ALA A 10 49.80 -17.62 8.36
N PRO A 11 50.26 -16.41 8.67
CA PRO A 11 49.38 -15.27 8.90
C PRO A 11 48.98 -14.65 7.56
N SER A 12 47.69 -14.72 7.23
CA SER A 12 47.09 -13.99 6.10
C SER A 12 46.91 -12.50 6.47
N PRO A 13 47.01 -11.58 5.49
CA PRO A 13 47.11 -10.15 5.72
C PRO A 13 45.76 -9.54 6.11
N ALA A 14 45.84 -8.55 7.00
CA ALA A 14 44.75 -7.69 7.43
C ALA A 14 44.03 -7.06 6.23
N ALA A 15 42.72 -7.34 6.14
CA ALA A 15 41.82 -6.58 5.28
C ALA A 15 41.73 -5.15 5.83
N THR A 16 42.35 -4.22 5.11
CA THR A 16 42.15 -2.77 5.22
C THR A 16 40.66 -2.45 5.09
N SER A 17 40.04 -2.16 6.23
CA SER A 17 38.73 -1.52 6.31
C SER A 17 38.83 -0.15 5.65
N THR A 18 38.32 -0.04 4.43
CA THR A 18 38.15 1.23 3.72
C THR A 18 36.73 1.72 4.03
N ALA A 19 36.60 2.50 5.10
CA ALA A 19 35.35 3.19 5.44
C ALA A 19 35.07 4.30 4.42
N PRO A 20 33.84 4.42 3.88
CA PRO A 20 33.46 5.61 3.14
C PRO A 20 33.30 6.80 4.10
N ALA A 21 33.79 7.94 3.65
CA ALA A 21 33.84 9.19 4.40
C ALA A 21 32.44 9.69 4.79
N ASN A 22 32.12 9.65 6.08
CA ASN A 22 30.99 10.37 6.66
C ASN A 22 31.52 11.65 7.33
N LEU A 23 30.88 12.79 7.05
CA LEU A 23 31.24 14.12 7.53
C LEU A 23 31.43 14.15 9.05
N GLY A 24 32.68 14.20 9.53
CA GLY A 24 33.13 14.80 10.81
C GLY A 24 32.50 14.37 12.14
N VAL A 25 31.47 13.53 12.15
CA VAL A 25 30.72 13.15 13.35
C VAL A 25 31.13 11.75 13.78
N ASP A 26 31.77 11.66 14.94
CA ASP A 26 32.08 10.38 15.56
C ASP A 26 30.79 9.74 16.12
N LEU A 27 30.19 8.85 15.31
CA LEU A 27 28.96 8.14 15.64
C LEU A 27 29.09 7.30 16.93
N ALA A 28 30.28 6.75 17.19
CA ALA A 28 30.54 5.97 18.40
C ALA A 28 30.54 6.87 19.63
N TRP A 29 31.07 8.09 19.51
CA TRP A 29 31.00 9.11 20.55
C TRP A 29 29.55 9.56 20.80
N VAL A 30 28.77 9.84 19.75
CA VAL A 30 27.36 10.21 19.86
C VAL A 30 26.58 9.13 20.59
N TRP A 31 26.75 7.86 20.20
CA TRP A 31 26.07 6.73 20.84
C TRP A 31 26.50 6.53 22.29
N LYS A 32 27.78 6.76 22.61
CA LYS A 32 28.27 6.75 24.00
C LYS A 32 27.59 7.84 24.84
N GLU A 33 27.35 9.01 24.27
CA GLU A 33 26.68 10.11 24.97
C GLU A 33 25.18 9.85 25.16
N VAL A 34 24.52 9.24 24.17
CA VAL A 34 23.14 8.74 24.30
C VAL A 34 23.04 7.77 25.47
N ARG A 35 23.90 6.76 25.54
CA ARG A 35 23.90 5.76 26.62
C ARG A 35 23.97 6.36 28.03
N LYS A 36 24.79 7.41 28.21
CA LYS A 36 24.89 8.09 29.51
C LYS A 36 23.62 8.87 29.87
N ARG A 37 22.99 9.51 28.88
CA ARG A 37 21.88 10.45 29.10
C ARG A 37 20.52 9.76 29.19
N VAL A 38 20.36 8.57 28.61
CA VAL A 38 19.08 7.84 28.62
C VAL A 38 18.60 7.58 30.05
N PHE A 39 19.47 7.09 30.94
CA PHE A 39 19.10 6.79 32.33
C PHE A 39 18.99 8.02 33.25
N ILE A 40 19.29 9.21 32.75
CA ILE A 40 18.96 10.46 33.45
C ILE A 40 17.46 10.76 33.31
N LYS A 41 16.86 10.38 32.16
CA LYS A 41 15.47 10.68 31.81
C LYS A 41 14.51 9.49 31.99
N LEU A 42 15.04 8.27 32.05
CA LEU A 42 14.25 7.04 32.19
C LEU A 42 14.63 6.25 33.46
N PRO A 43 13.68 5.53 34.07
CA PRO A 43 13.98 4.59 35.13
C PRO A 43 14.93 3.50 34.62
N PHE A 44 15.93 3.16 35.44
CA PHE A 44 16.91 2.14 35.08
C PHE A 44 16.25 0.78 34.85
N SER A 45 16.59 0.16 33.72
CA SER A 45 16.15 -1.19 33.36
C SER A 45 17.33 -1.93 32.76
N LEU A 46 17.60 -3.13 33.30
CA LEU A 46 18.72 -3.96 32.87
C LEU A 46 18.60 -4.35 31.39
N ILE A 47 17.39 -4.71 30.95
CA ILE A 47 17.13 -5.10 29.56
C ILE A 47 17.42 -3.94 28.60
N VAL A 48 17.06 -2.72 28.97
CA VAL A 48 17.34 -1.52 28.15
C VAL A 48 18.83 -1.18 28.17
N ALA A 49 19.50 -1.35 29.32
CA ALA A 49 20.94 -1.11 29.46
C ALA A 49 21.75 -2.08 28.58
N ASP A 50 21.41 -3.36 28.63
CA ASP A 50 22.04 -4.41 27.83
C ASP A 50 21.77 -4.19 26.34
N ALA A 51 20.53 -3.83 25.97
CA ALA A 51 20.19 -3.55 24.57
C ALA A 51 20.95 -2.33 24.02
N LEU A 52 21.07 -1.25 24.82
CA LEU A 52 21.86 -0.07 24.45
C LEU A 52 23.36 -0.38 24.36
N ALA A 53 23.86 -1.30 25.17
CA ALA A 53 25.26 -1.71 25.16
C ALA A 53 25.60 -2.58 23.94
N ALA A 54 24.70 -3.50 23.58
CA ALA A 54 24.81 -4.38 22.40
C ALA A 54 24.65 -3.62 21.07
N ALA A 55 23.87 -2.54 21.08
CA ALA A 55 23.63 -1.70 19.92
C ALA A 55 24.90 -1.01 19.41
N VAL A 56 25.18 -1.19 18.11
CA VAL A 56 26.31 -0.58 17.39
C VAL A 56 25.79 0.49 16.43
N PRO A 57 26.23 1.75 16.52
CA PRO A 57 25.84 2.76 15.55
C PRO A 57 26.49 2.46 14.19
N ILE A 58 25.69 2.41 13.13
CA ILE A 58 26.15 2.06 11.78
C ILE A 58 26.36 3.33 10.95
N THR A 59 25.30 4.13 10.81
CA THR A 59 25.32 5.33 9.97
C THR A 59 24.32 6.37 10.47
N LEU A 60 24.51 7.62 10.03
CA LEU A 60 23.54 8.71 10.15
C LEU A 60 23.27 9.20 8.72
N GLU A 61 22.10 8.85 8.17
CA GLU A 61 21.67 9.24 6.83
C GLU A 61 20.52 10.23 6.93
N GLY A 62 20.81 11.51 6.63
CA GLY A 62 19.83 12.59 6.74
C GLY A 62 19.30 12.74 8.17
N GLU A 63 18.03 12.40 8.36
CA GLU A 63 17.34 12.45 9.66
C GLU A 63 17.25 11.07 10.33
N THR A 64 17.91 10.03 9.81
CA THR A 64 17.82 8.67 10.36
C THR A 64 19.15 8.22 10.94
N PHE A 65 19.16 7.97 12.26
CA PHE A 65 20.29 7.37 12.96
C PHE A 65 20.08 5.87 13.07
N VAL A 66 20.91 5.11 12.37
CA VAL A 66 20.79 3.66 12.24
C VAL A 66 21.70 2.96 13.23
N VAL A 67 21.11 2.07 14.00
CA VAL A 67 21.77 1.25 14.99
C VAL A 67 21.54 -0.23 14.66
N GLY A 68 22.63 -0.97 14.63
CA GLY A 68 22.62 -2.41 14.41
C GLY A 68 22.66 -3.20 15.71
N LEU A 69 21.91 -4.29 15.75
CA LEU A 69 22.08 -5.36 16.74
C LEU A 69 22.49 -6.64 16.01
N SER A 70 23.38 -7.42 16.62
CA SER A 70 23.70 -8.75 16.08
C SER A 70 22.45 -9.65 16.12
N SER A 71 22.35 -10.66 15.24
CA SER A 71 21.18 -11.55 15.21
C SER A 71 20.87 -12.22 16.55
N ARG A 72 21.89 -12.44 17.41
CA ARG A 72 21.68 -13.00 18.76
C ARG A 72 21.05 -12.00 19.72
N GLU A 73 21.37 -10.72 19.56
CA GLU A 73 20.93 -9.62 20.42
C GLU A 73 19.70 -8.92 19.86
N TYR A 74 19.31 -9.21 18.61
CA TYR A 74 18.15 -8.60 17.94
C TYR A 74 16.83 -8.88 18.67
N VAL A 75 16.75 -9.94 19.48
CA VAL A 75 15.61 -10.19 20.40
C VAL A 75 15.38 -8.99 21.34
N MET A 76 16.44 -8.25 21.66
CA MET A 76 16.41 -7.07 22.52
C MET A 76 16.03 -5.78 21.76
N ALA A 77 15.87 -5.82 20.44
CA ALA A 77 15.46 -4.67 19.63
C ALA A 77 14.15 -4.07 20.14
N GLY A 78 13.21 -4.92 20.59
CA GLY A 78 11.93 -4.49 21.17
C GLY A 78 12.07 -3.54 22.36
N ALA A 79 13.14 -3.67 23.14
CA ALA A 79 13.42 -2.79 24.26
C ALA A 79 13.89 -1.40 23.80
N LEU A 80 14.63 -1.32 22.69
CA LEU A 80 15.08 -0.06 22.08
C LEU A 80 13.97 0.63 21.28
N THR A 81 13.11 -0.14 20.61
CA THR A 81 11.99 0.38 19.83
C THR A 81 10.77 0.74 20.68
N SER A 82 10.80 0.44 21.99
CA SER A 82 9.76 0.85 22.93
C SER A 82 9.56 2.37 22.87
N PRO A 83 8.32 2.89 22.77
CA PRO A 83 8.05 4.32 22.58
C PRO A 83 8.76 5.20 23.61
N ALA A 84 8.83 4.79 24.88
CA ALA A 84 9.49 5.56 25.93
C ALA A 84 11.02 5.66 25.70
N VAL A 85 11.66 4.55 25.33
CA VAL A 85 13.11 4.49 25.08
C VAL A 85 13.44 5.20 23.77
N LYS A 86 12.72 4.89 22.70
CA LYS A 86 12.87 5.50 21.39
C LYS A 86 12.74 7.02 21.45
N ASN A 87 11.65 7.55 22.01
CA ASN A 87 11.43 8.99 22.12
C ASN A 87 12.53 9.68 22.96
N THR A 88 13.03 9.00 23.99
CA THR A 88 14.11 9.55 24.83
C THR A 88 15.42 9.61 24.05
N VAL A 89 15.77 8.56 23.32
CA VAL A 89 16.96 8.50 22.47
C VAL A 89 16.87 9.54 21.36
N GLU A 90 15.76 9.59 20.61
CA GLU A 90 15.54 10.58 19.55
C GLU A 90 15.59 12.02 20.08
N ASN A 91 15.05 12.28 21.27
CA ASN A 91 15.15 13.60 21.89
C ASN A 91 16.60 13.95 22.27
N ILE A 92 17.40 12.99 22.73
CA ILE A 92 18.83 13.21 23.00
C ILE A 92 19.59 13.45 21.69
N LEU A 93 19.31 12.68 20.64
CA LEU A 93 19.90 12.86 19.31
C LEU A 93 19.53 14.23 18.73
N ARG A 94 18.26 14.65 18.84
CA ARG A 94 17.80 15.99 18.45
C ARG A 94 18.51 17.10 19.21
N GLN A 95 18.72 16.94 20.52
CA GLN A 95 19.48 17.91 21.31
C GLN A 95 20.94 18.02 20.87
N ALA A 96 21.51 16.94 20.32
CA ALA A 96 22.88 16.92 19.81
C ALA A 96 23.00 17.45 18.36
N GLY A 97 22.04 17.11 17.49
CA GLY A 97 22.06 17.47 16.06
C GLY A 97 21.32 18.76 15.71
N GLY A 98 20.45 19.27 16.57
CA GLY A 98 19.67 20.50 16.32
C GLY A 98 18.49 20.33 15.35
N HIS A 99 18.28 19.13 14.80
CA HIS A 99 17.15 18.76 13.95
C HIS A 99 16.52 17.45 14.42
N HIS A 100 15.34 17.10 13.91
CA HIS A 100 14.70 15.82 14.25
C HIS A 100 15.56 14.67 13.71
N ILE A 101 15.85 13.69 14.58
CA ILE A 101 16.61 12.49 14.22
C ILE A 101 15.81 11.28 14.71
N HIS A 102 15.44 10.42 13.78
CA HIS A 102 14.75 9.16 14.00
C HIS A 102 15.73 8.04 14.32
N LEU A 103 15.39 7.24 15.33
CA LEU A 103 16.15 6.05 15.66
C LEU A 103 15.60 4.87 14.88
N GLU A 104 16.47 4.24 14.11
CA GLU A 104 16.17 2.99 13.41
C GLU A 104 17.08 1.87 13.93
N VAL A 105 16.45 0.74 14.27
CA VAL A 105 17.16 -0.45 14.76
C VAL A 105 17.05 -1.54 13.71
N ILE A 106 18.19 -2.08 13.28
CA ILE A 106 18.26 -3.14 12.27
C ILE A 106 18.92 -4.41 12.82
N GLU A 107 18.62 -5.53 12.16
CA GLU A 107 19.34 -6.78 12.37
C GLU A 107 20.60 -6.78 11.48
N GLY A 108 21.76 -6.92 12.09
CA GLY A 108 23.07 -6.74 11.45
C GLY A 108 23.83 -5.57 12.06
N THR A 109 25.16 -5.65 12.07
CA THR A 109 26.04 -4.61 12.66
C THR A 109 26.87 -3.91 11.60
N THR A 110 26.67 -4.24 10.32
CA THR A 110 27.48 -3.72 9.22
C THR A 110 26.69 -2.79 8.30
N ILE A 111 27.42 -1.94 7.56
CA ILE A 111 26.82 -1.06 6.55
C ILE A 111 26.19 -1.88 5.41
N ALA A 112 26.76 -3.04 5.06
CA ALA A 112 26.21 -3.92 4.04
C ALA A 112 24.82 -4.46 4.44
N ASP A 113 24.64 -4.78 5.73
CA ASP A 113 23.33 -5.22 6.26
C ASP A 113 22.26 -4.11 6.14
N TRP A 114 22.66 -2.85 6.36
CA TRP A 114 21.81 -1.68 6.18
C TRP A 114 21.40 -1.47 4.72
N GLU A 115 22.35 -1.58 3.79
CA GLU A 115 22.08 -1.43 2.35
C GLU A 115 21.13 -2.51 1.83
N GLU A 116 21.34 -3.77 2.23
CA GLU A 116 20.48 -4.89 1.82
C GLU A 116 19.04 -4.72 2.35
N MET A 117 18.90 -4.32 3.61
CA MET A 117 17.60 -4.03 4.21
C MET A 117 16.90 -2.86 3.53
N SER A 118 17.63 -1.80 3.19
CA SER A 118 17.09 -0.63 2.52
C SER A 118 16.57 -0.98 1.12
N VAL A 119 17.31 -1.77 0.34
CA VAL A 119 16.87 -2.25 -0.99
C VAL A 119 15.62 -3.13 -0.89
N ARG A 120 15.56 -4.04 0.09
CA ARG A 120 14.37 -4.87 0.34
C ARG A 120 13.15 -4.03 0.71
N ARG A 121 13.32 -3.01 1.57
CA ARG A 121 12.25 -2.08 1.96
C ARG A 121 11.73 -1.26 0.80
N GLN A 122 12.62 -0.69 -0.02
CA GLN A 122 12.22 0.10 -1.18
C GLN A 122 11.39 -0.74 -2.18
N LYS A 123 11.77 -2.00 -2.41
CA LYS A 123 10.99 -2.92 -3.25
C LYS A 123 9.60 -3.22 -2.66
N ALA A 124 9.50 -3.43 -1.35
CA ALA A 124 8.22 -3.67 -0.67
C ALA A 124 7.30 -2.45 -0.73
N GLN A 125 7.85 -1.24 -0.53
CA GLN A 125 7.10 0.01 -0.60
C GLN A 125 6.62 0.31 -2.02
N ALA A 126 7.46 0.07 -3.03
CA ALA A 126 7.06 0.19 -4.44
C ALA A 126 5.93 -0.78 -4.81
N ALA A 127 5.99 -2.02 -4.30
CA ALA A 127 4.92 -3.01 -4.52
C ALA A 127 3.59 -2.59 -3.87
N LEU A 128 3.63 -2.04 -2.65
CA LEU A 128 2.43 -1.53 -1.97
C LEU A 128 1.80 -0.33 -2.69
N LEU A 129 2.61 0.60 -3.18
CA LEU A 129 2.11 1.75 -3.95
C LEU A 129 1.47 1.31 -5.26
N ALA A 130 2.08 0.37 -5.99
CA ALA A 130 1.50 -0.19 -7.21
C ALA A 130 0.17 -0.92 -6.95
N MET A 131 0.03 -1.62 -5.82
CA MET A 131 -1.24 -2.24 -5.43
C MET A 131 -2.31 -1.22 -5.03
N ALA A 132 -1.91 -0.13 -4.36
CA ALA A 132 -2.84 0.93 -3.97
C ALA A 132 -3.39 1.69 -5.19
N GLU A 133 -2.56 1.90 -6.21
CA GLU A 133 -2.95 2.55 -7.47
C GLU A 133 -3.95 1.68 -8.25
N GLN A 134 -3.70 0.38 -8.37
CA GLN A 134 -4.64 -0.56 -9.01
C GLN A 134 -6.00 -0.61 -8.29
N ASN A 135 -5.99 -0.64 -6.96
CA ASN A 135 -7.25 -0.64 -6.19
C ASN A 135 -8.04 0.66 -6.36
N ALA A 136 -7.36 1.81 -6.55
CA ALA A 136 -8.04 3.10 -6.71
C ALA A 136 -8.83 3.16 -8.04
N ASP A 137 -8.27 2.61 -9.11
CA ASP A 137 -8.94 2.52 -10.41
C ASP A 137 -10.18 1.61 -10.35
N ASP A 138 -10.08 0.45 -9.70
CA ASP A 138 -11.19 -0.49 -9.53
C ASP A 138 -12.35 0.12 -8.71
N HIS A 139 -12.02 0.90 -7.66
CA HIS A 139 -13.03 1.58 -6.84
C HIS A 139 -13.79 2.67 -7.60
N HIS A 140 -13.14 3.33 -8.57
CA HIS A 140 -13.77 4.41 -9.33
C HIS A 140 -14.99 3.93 -10.13
N PHE A 141 -14.89 2.77 -10.79
CA PHE A 141 -15.99 2.25 -11.61
C PHE A 141 -17.18 1.78 -10.76
N GLU A 142 -16.94 1.14 -9.62
CA GLU A 142 -17.99 0.72 -8.70
C GLU A 142 -18.75 1.92 -8.11
N ASP A 143 -18.05 3.02 -7.81
CA ASP A 143 -18.67 4.25 -7.32
C ASP A 143 -19.62 4.88 -8.36
N VAL A 144 -19.20 4.94 -9.63
CA VAL A 144 -20.05 5.43 -10.73
C VAL A 144 -21.30 4.55 -10.90
N LEU A 145 -21.15 3.22 -10.87
CA LEU A 145 -22.29 2.31 -10.93
C LEU A 145 -23.24 2.49 -9.74
N ASN A 146 -22.70 2.67 -8.53
CA ASN A 146 -23.52 2.92 -7.34
C ASN A 146 -24.29 4.24 -7.43
N GLN A 147 -23.67 5.29 -8.01
CA GLN A 147 -24.33 6.56 -8.25
C GLN A 147 -25.51 6.40 -9.22
N ILE A 148 -25.32 5.71 -10.34
CA ILE A 148 -26.38 5.43 -11.32
C ILE A 148 -27.54 4.67 -10.68
N VAL A 149 -27.25 3.63 -9.90
CA VAL A 149 -28.27 2.86 -9.17
C VAL A 149 -29.04 3.75 -8.19
N GLY A 150 -28.35 4.66 -7.50
CA GLY A 150 -28.94 5.62 -6.57
C GLY A 150 -29.91 6.59 -7.26
N GLU A 151 -29.48 7.17 -8.38
CA GLU A 151 -30.29 8.10 -9.18
C GLU A 151 -31.55 7.42 -9.74
N ILE A 152 -31.39 6.22 -10.32
CA ILE A 152 -32.52 5.44 -10.84
C ILE A 152 -33.51 5.10 -9.73
N ARG A 153 -33.02 4.68 -8.56
CA ARG A 153 -33.88 4.40 -7.40
C ARG A 153 -34.68 5.64 -7.00
N HIS A 154 -34.03 6.80 -6.98
CA HIS A 154 -34.70 8.06 -6.66
C HIS A 154 -35.79 8.38 -7.68
N ARG A 155 -35.49 8.32 -8.98
CA ARG A 155 -36.47 8.53 -10.06
C ARG A 155 -37.66 7.58 -9.97
N ILE A 156 -37.43 6.29 -9.70
CA ILE A 156 -38.51 5.30 -9.52
C ILE A 156 -39.40 5.66 -8.32
N SER A 157 -38.81 6.19 -7.24
CA SER A 157 -39.55 6.54 -6.02
C SER A 157 -40.52 7.71 -6.20
N GLU A 158 -40.25 8.61 -7.14
CA GLU A 158 -41.07 9.79 -7.43
C GLU A 158 -42.28 9.47 -8.34
N VAL A 159 -42.23 8.33 -9.04
CA VAL A 159 -43.30 7.94 -9.96
C VAL A 159 -44.50 7.42 -9.20
N HIS A 160 -45.64 8.08 -9.44
CA HIS A 160 -46.93 7.70 -8.91
C HIS A 160 -47.43 6.45 -9.63
N ASP A 161 -48.19 5.61 -8.92
CA ASP A 161 -48.76 4.38 -9.47
C ASP A 161 -47.75 3.41 -10.11
N ARG A 162 -46.47 3.43 -9.66
CA ARG A 162 -45.39 2.53 -10.13
C ARG A 162 -45.68 1.02 -10.02
N ILE A 163 -46.70 0.66 -9.24
CA ILE A 163 -47.17 -0.72 -9.10
C ILE A 163 -47.93 -1.18 -10.35
N LEU A 164 -48.52 -0.23 -11.11
CA LEU A 164 -49.26 -0.53 -12.32
C LEU A 164 -48.31 -1.05 -13.43
N PRO A 165 -48.62 -2.19 -14.07
CA PRO A 165 -47.75 -2.82 -15.07
C PRO A 165 -47.37 -1.89 -16.24
N GLN A 166 -48.30 -1.04 -16.70
CA GLN A 166 -48.05 -0.09 -17.79
C GLN A 166 -47.08 1.02 -17.39
N VAL A 167 -47.15 1.51 -16.15
CA VAL A 167 -46.24 2.53 -15.64
C VAL A 167 -44.85 1.94 -15.48
N ARG A 168 -44.77 0.71 -14.94
CA ARG A 168 -43.53 -0.04 -14.80
C ARG A 168 -42.87 -0.35 -16.15
N ALA A 169 -43.65 -0.74 -17.15
CA ALA A 169 -43.14 -0.94 -18.50
C ALA A 169 -42.53 0.37 -19.07
N GLY A 170 -43.21 1.51 -18.86
CA GLY A 170 -42.67 2.82 -19.21
C GLY A 170 -41.34 3.12 -18.51
N LEU A 171 -41.26 2.87 -17.20
CA LEU A 171 -40.02 3.04 -16.43
C LEU A 171 -38.85 2.19 -16.97
N VAL A 172 -39.11 0.94 -17.33
CA VAL A 172 -38.09 0.06 -17.92
C VAL A 172 -37.57 0.64 -19.24
N LEU A 173 -38.47 1.09 -20.11
CA LEU A 173 -38.12 1.71 -21.40
C LEU A 173 -37.36 3.03 -21.22
N ASP A 174 -37.67 3.79 -20.17
CA ASP A 174 -37.01 5.06 -19.86
C ASP A 174 -35.60 4.87 -19.27
N ILE A 175 -35.37 3.81 -18.50
CA ILE A 175 -34.12 3.54 -17.78
C ILE A 175 -33.10 2.78 -18.64
N ALA A 176 -33.58 1.87 -19.51
CA ALA A 176 -32.72 1.02 -20.33
C ALA A 176 -31.67 1.80 -21.16
N PRO A 177 -31.99 2.96 -21.78
CA PRO A 177 -30.99 3.77 -22.49
C PRO A 177 -29.84 4.23 -21.60
N SER A 178 -30.14 4.79 -20.42
CA SER A 178 -29.10 5.28 -19.50
C SER A 178 -28.18 4.16 -19.01
N LEU A 179 -28.70 2.95 -18.84
CA LEU A 179 -27.88 1.78 -18.47
C LEU A 179 -27.03 1.28 -19.64
N ALA A 180 -27.55 1.30 -20.86
CA ALA A 180 -26.78 0.97 -22.06
C ALA A 180 -25.61 1.97 -22.25
N ASP A 181 -25.88 3.27 -22.11
CA ASP A 181 -24.88 4.32 -22.24
C ASP A 181 -23.80 4.20 -21.15
N ALA A 182 -24.20 3.90 -19.91
CA ALA A 182 -23.26 3.66 -18.82
C ALA A 182 -22.39 2.42 -19.05
N GLU A 183 -22.97 1.33 -19.55
CA GLU A 183 -22.22 0.12 -19.91
C GLU A 183 -21.18 0.41 -21.00
N ASP A 184 -21.58 1.10 -22.07
CA ASP A 184 -20.67 1.47 -23.16
C ASP A 184 -19.60 2.46 -22.71
N MET A 185 -19.93 3.44 -21.86
CA MET A 185 -18.98 4.41 -21.31
C MET A 185 -17.94 3.75 -20.39
N LEU A 186 -18.38 2.84 -19.51
CA LEU A 186 -17.52 2.24 -18.49
C LEU A 186 -16.72 1.05 -19.04
N PHE A 187 -17.26 0.34 -20.04
CA PHE A 187 -16.72 -0.95 -20.48
C PHE A 187 -16.47 -1.06 -22.00
N GLY A 188 -16.69 0.01 -22.77
CA GLY A 188 -16.70 -0.03 -24.24
C GLY A 188 -15.45 -0.63 -24.89
N GLU A 189 -14.25 -0.28 -24.42
CA GLU A 189 -13.01 -0.85 -24.96
C GLU A 189 -12.58 -2.15 -24.23
N HIS A 190 -13.19 -2.46 -23.08
CA HIS A 190 -12.72 -3.46 -22.11
C HIS A 190 -13.87 -4.37 -21.61
N ASP A 191 -14.50 -5.11 -22.53
CA ASP A 191 -15.48 -6.15 -22.16
C ASP A 191 -14.77 -7.37 -21.54
N CYS A 192 -14.51 -7.28 -20.23
CA CYS A 192 -13.88 -8.34 -19.44
C CYS A 192 -14.90 -9.10 -18.57
N ARG A 193 -14.49 -10.20 -17.94
CA ARG A 193 -15.39 -11.00 -17.08
C ARG A 193 -15.91 -10.20 -15.87
N GLU A 194 -15.09 -9.26 -15.38
CA GLU A 194 -15.38 -8.46 -14.19
C GLU A 194 -16.41 -7.36 -14.48
N SER A 195 -16.27 -6.66 -15.60
CA SER A 195 -17.26 -5.68 -16.06
C SER A 195 -18.64 -6.29 -16.23
N ARG A 196 -18.74 -7.46 -16.88
CA ARG A 196 -20.02 -8.19 -17.02
C ARG A 196 -20.64 -8.57 -15.66
N ARG A 197 -19.82 -8.92 -14.68
CA ARG A 197 -20.29 -9.23 -13.31
C ARG A 197 -20.75 -7.98 -12.57
N ALA A 198 -20.04 -6.86 -12.73
CA ALA A 198 -20.43 -5.58 -12.15
C ALA A 198 -21.77 -5.11 -12.74
N MET A 199 -21.90 -5.15 -14.07
CA MET A 199 -23.15 -4.80 -14.75
C MET A 199 -24.31 -5.74 -14.37
N SER A 200 -24.06 -7.05 -14.27
CA SER A 200 -25.08 -8.01 -13.78
C SER A 200 -25.62 -7.62 -12.40
N ARG A 201 -24.75 -7.23 -11.46
CA ARG A 201 -25.16 -6.78 -10.12
C ARG A 201 -26.02 -5.51 -10.18
N VAL A 202 -25.69 -4.58 -11.06
CA VAL A 202 -26.46 -3.34 -11.28
C VAL A 202 -27.84 -3.65 -11.85
N ILE A 203 -27.91 -4.48 -12.89
CA ILE A 203 -29.16 -4.94 -13.49
C ILE A 203 -30.04 -5.63 -12.44
N ASP A 204 -29.49 -6.54 -11.64
CA ASP A 204 -30.24 -7.23 -10.59
C ASP A 204 -30.83 -6.27 -9.55
N ARG A 205 -30.04 -5.28 -9.10
CA ARG A 205 -30.51 -4.27 -8.12
C ARG A 205 -31.64 -3.42 -8.68
N ILE A 206 -31.49 -2.92 -9.91
CA ILE A 206 -32.48 -2.05 -10.55
C ILE A 206 -33.75 -2.84 -10.90
N ALA A 207 -33.60 -4.05 -11.42
CA ALA A 207 -34.71 -4.96 -11.67
C ALA A 207 -35.49 -5.25 -10.37
N GLY A 208 -34.79 -5.36 -9.24
CA GLY A 208 -35.40 -5.43 -7.92
C GLY A 208 -36.25 -4.21 -7.56
N PHE A 209 -35.79 -2.99 -7.85
CA PHE A 209 -36.58 -1.77 -7.63
C PHE A 209 -37.78 -1.65 -8.56
N LEU A 210 -37.64 -2.13 -9.80
CA LEU A 210 -38.69 -2.14 -10.80
C LEU A 210 -39.64 -3.34 -10.63
N GLU A 211 -39.33 -4.30 -9.75
CA GLU A 211 -40.08 -5.56 -9.60
C GLU A 211 -40.30 -6.27 -10.95
N VAL A 212 -39.24 -6.38 -11.74
CA VAL A 212 -39.22 -7.13 -13.01
C VAL A 212 -38.11 -8.19 -12.97
N PRO A 213 -38.22 -9.28 -13.75
CA PRO A 213 -37.12 -10.21 -13.90
C PRO A 213 -35.87 -9.50 -14.48
N PRO A 214 -34.66 -9.72 -13.93
CA PRO A 214 -33.42 -9.07 -14.42
C PRO A 214 -33.18 -9.26 -15.92
N VAL A 215 -33.53 -10.43 -16.44
CA VAL A 215 -33.45 -10.76 -17.87
C VAL A 215 -34.30 -9.84 -18.75
N MET A 216 -35.46 -9.37 -18.25
CA MET A 216 -36.31 -8.44 -19.01
C MET A 216 -35.65 -7.06 -19.15
N LEU A 217 -35.02 -6.56 -18.09
CA LEU A 217 -34.27 -5.31 -18.12
C LEU A 217 -33.04 -5.45 -19.03
N ALA A 218 -32.28 -6.54 -18.90
CA ALA A 218 -31.14 -6.84 -19.76
C ALA A 218 -31.53 -6.95 -21.25
N LEU A 219 -32.67 -7.56 -21.55
CA LEU A 219 -33.20 -7.66 -22.91
C LEU A 219 -33.49 -6.29 -23.51
N GLU A 220 -34.03 -5.37 -22.71
CA GLU A 220 -34.36 -4.03 -23.21
C GLU A 220 -33.11 -3.16 -23.39
N ILE A 221 -32.10 -3.30 -22.53
CA ILE A 221 -30.78 -2.70 -22.71
C ILE A 221 -30.18 -3.19 -24.05
N GLU A 222 -30.17 -4.50 -24.29
CA GLU A 222 -29.65 -5.09 -25.53
C GLU A 222 -30.44 -4.64 -26.78
N ARG A 223 -31.77 -4.53 -26.69
CA ARG A 223 -32.60 -3.99 -27.77
C ARG A 223 -32.22 -2.55 -28.07
N HIS A 224 -32.04 -1.72 -27.05
CA HIS A 224 -31.63 -0.34 -27.22
C HIS A 224 -30.29 -0.26 -27.97
N ARG A 225 -29.27 -1.02 -27.54
CA ARG A 225 -27.96 -1.08 -28.20
C ARG A 225 -28.05 -1.48 -29.67
N ARG A 226 -28.87 -2.48 -30.00
CA ARG A 226 -29.11 -2.87 -31.41
C ARG A 226 -29.75 -1.76 -32.23
N THR A 227 -30.70 -1.01 -31.66
CA THR A 227 -31.35 0.10 -32.37
C THR A 227 -30.39 1.28 -32.59
N THR A 228 -29.54 1.59 -31.62
CA THR A 228 -28.54 2.67 -31.71
C THR A 228 -27.39 2.29 -32.65
N GLY A 229 -26.86 1.07 -32.56
CA GLY A 229 -25.86 0.54 -33.49
C GLY A 229 -26.35 0.47 -34.94
N ALA A 230 -27.63 0.14 -35.16
CA ALA A 230 -28.24 0.13 -36.50
C ALA A 230 -28.42 1.54 -37.09
N ARG A 231 -28.56 2.58 -36.26
CA ARG A 231 -28.63 3.99 -36.72
C ARG A 231 -27.24 4.53 -37.09
N GLY A 232 -26.19 4.18 -36.34
CA GLY A 232 -24.81 4.58 -36.66
C GLY A 232 -24.33 4.02 -38.00
N ASN A 233 -24.67 2.77 -38.34
CA ASN A 233 -24.24 2.12 -39.57
C ASN A 233 -25.01 2.58 -40.84
N LYS A 234 -26.18 3.21 -40.67
CA LYS A 234 -26.93 3.82 -41.79
C LYS A 234 -26.43 5.22 -42.15
N ALA A 235 -25.90 5.96 -41.18
CA ALA A 235 -25.36 7.31 -41.41
C ALA A 235 -24.01 7.30 -42.14
N SER A 236 -23.20 6.24 -41.98
CA SER A 236 -21.94 6.05 -42.72
C SER A 236 -22.13 5.52 -44.14
N GLY A 237 -23.30 4.94 -44.46
CA GLY A 237 -23.60 4.33 -45.76
C GLY A 237 -24.29 5.24 -46.78
N SER A 238 -24.61 6.50 -46.45
CA SER A 238 -25.28 7.45 -47.36
C SER A 238 -24.37 8.56 -47.91
N ALA A 239 -23.05 8.41 -47.75
CA ALA A 239 -22.04 9.37 -48.24
C ALA A 239 -21.14 8.79 -49.35
N SER A 240 -21.59 7.72 -50.03
CA SER A 240 -20.89 7.11 -51.17
C SER A 240 -21.78 7.09 -52.41
#